data_AF-A0A9P4XSP9-F1
#
_entry.id   AF-A0A9P4XSP9-F1
#
_cell.length_a   1.000
_cell.length_b   1.000
_cell.length_c   1.000
_cell.angle_alpha   90.00
_cell.angle_beta   90.00
_cell.angle_gamma   90.00
#
_symmetry.space_group_name_H-M   'P 1'
#
loop_
_entity.id
_entity.type
_entity.pdbx_description
1 polymer ?
#
loop_
_entity_poly.entity_id
_entity_poly.type
_entity_poly.pdbx_seq_one_letter_code
_entity_poly.pdbx_strand_id
1 'polypeptide(L)'
;MSEPTGLPQLADFGLVYPGLDEGRGHVSAIQPHHFRAPEVLLGCSWPCSVDIWNLGLLNLLEDVNLFEKPAGEDGEYDAYVDLLGEPPEELVIRERYFRAHRLKEPVKDMHGKEYVTINEFWGGPFFADDNKIFRRDLLGRGKALANTITELSGEEKDLFLDFASDMLG
;
A
#
# COMPACT_ATOMS: atom_id res chain seq x y z
N MET A 1 2.99 7.30 -38.04
CA MET A 1 2.45 6.40 -37.02
C MET A 1 1.08 6.95 -36.65
N SER A 2 0.01 6.15 -36.72
CA SER A 2 -1.34 6.60 -36.32
C SER A 2 -1.42 6.68 -34.81
N GLU A 3 -1.94 7.79 -34.27
CA GLU A 3 -2.24 7.87 -32.84
C GLU A 3 -3.28 6.80 -32.45
N PRO A 4 -3.15 6.19 -31.27
CA PRO A 4 -4.16 5.26 -30.77
C PRO A 4 -5.50 6.00 -30.59
N THR A 5 -6.51 5.59 -31.36
CA THR A 5 -7.81 6.27 -31.47
C THR A 5 -8.81 5.92 -30.36
N GLY A 6 -8.35 5.50 -29.17
CA GLY A 6 -9.23 5.07 -28.08
C GLY A 6 -8.97 5.87 -26.80
N LEU A 7 -10.01 6.47 -26.22
CA LEU A 7 -9.93 7.00 -24.86
C LEU A 7 -9.87 5.84 -23.86
N PRO A 8 -8.97 5.87 -22.86
CA PRO A 8 -8.94 4.86 -21.82
C PRO A 8 -10.25 4.85 -21.03
N GLN A 9 -10.74 3.65 -20.70
CA GLN A 9 -11.96 3.45 -19.91
C GLN A 9 -11.65 2.51 -18.75
N LEU A 10 -12.13 2.85 -17.56
CA LEU A 10 -12.10 1.93 -16.42
C LEU A 10 -13.04 0.75 -16.69
N ALA A 11 -12.52 -0.45 -16.45
CA ALA A 11 -13.23 -1.71 -16.58
C ALA A 11 -12.94 -2.59 -15.35
N ASP A 12 -13.61 -3.74 -15.26
CA ASP A 12 -13.47 -4.71 -14.17
C ASP A 12 -13.82 -4.14 -12.77
N PHE A 13 -15.12 -4.05 -12.49
CA PHE A 13 -15.66 -3.62 -11.21
C PHE A 13 -15.86 -4.78 -10.21
N GLY A 14 -15.19 -5.93 -10.41
CA GLY A 14 -15.38 -7.11 -9.57
C GLY A 14 -14.96 -6.93 -8.10
N LEU A 15 -14.12 -5.93 -7.83
CA LEU A 15 -13.62 -5.58 -6.49
C LEU A 15 -14.05 -4.17 -6.05
N VAL A 16 -15.11 -3.61 -6.63
CA VAL A 16 -15.59 -2.27 -6.27
C VAL A 16 -16.22 -2.26 -4.89
N TYR A 17 -15.95 -1.20 -4.12
CA TYR A 17 -16.61 -0.94 -2.84
C TYR A 17 -17.43 0.35 -2.95
N PRO A 18 -18.62 0.42 -2.33
CA PRO A 18 -19.39 1.65 -2.28
C PRO A 18 -18.64 2.72 -1.46
N GLY A 19 -18.77 3.99 -1.86
CA GLY A 19 -18.26 5.10 -1.06
C GLY A 19 -18.88 5.12 0.34
N LEU A 20 -18.09 5.51 1.33
CA LEU A 20 -18.52 5.71 2.71
C LEU A 20 -18.47 7.20 3.07
N ASP A 21 -19.24 7.61 4.09
CA ASP A 21 -19.17 8.96 4.66
C ASP A 21 -17.74 9.33 5.08
N GLU A 22 -17.46 10.63 5.13
CA GLU A 22 -16.17 11.18 5.53
C GLU A 22 -15.64 10.57 6.85
N GLY A 23 -14.37 10.19 6.84
CA GLY A 23 -13.70 9.55 7.98
C GLY A 23 -13.98 8.05 8.13
N ARG A 24 -14.80 7.43 7.26
CA ARG A 24 -14.97 5.97 7.22
C ARG A 24 -14.17 5.37 6.07
N GLY A 25 -13.66 4.15 6.30
CA GLY A 25 -12.93 3.37 5.32
C GLY A 25 -13.32 1.90 5.37
N HIS A 26 -13.05 1.18 4.30
CA HIS A 26 -13.23 -0.27 4.23
C HIS A 26 -12.03 -0.99 4.82
N VAL A 27 -12.23 -2.22 5.28
CA VAL A 27 -11.14 -3.10 5.74
C VAL A 27 -11.27 -4.40 4.96
N SER A 28 -10.52 -4.50 3.88
CA SER A 28 -10.51 -5.67 3.01
C SER A 28 -9.19 -5.76 2.24
N ALA A 29 -8.88 -6.97 1.78
CA ALA A 29 -7.73 -7.24 0.93
C ALA A 29 -8.02 -6.75 -0.50
N ILE A 30 -7.46 -5.59 -0.85
CA ILE A 30 -7.54 -5.01 -2.20
C ILE A 30 -6.14 -4.73 -2.74
N GLN A 31 -6.12 -4.32 -4.02
CA GLN A 31 -4.94 -3.93 -4.80
C GLN A 31 -3.96 -5.09 -5.07
N PRO A 32 -3.46 -5.21 -6.31
CA PRO A 32 -2.33 -6.06 -6.61
C PRO A 32 -1.13 -5.65 -5.76
N HIS A 33 -0.25 -6.61 -5.48
CA HIS A 33 0.94 -6.44 -4.64
C HIS A 33 1.75 -5.17 -4.97
N HIS A 34 1.97 -4.89 -6.25
CA HIS A 34 2.75 -3.73 -6.70
C HIS A 34 2.03 -2.37 -6.61
N PHE A 35 0.72 -2.35 -6.40
CA PHE A 35 -0.02 -1.09 -6.34
C PHE A 35 -0.72 -0.89 -5.00
N ARG A 36 -0.33 -1.67 -3.99
CA ARG A 36 -0.99 -1.65 -2.71
C ARG A 36 -0.57 -0.42 -1.91
N ALA A 37 -1.56 0.40 -1.56
CA ALA A 37 -1.36 1.58 -0.75
C ALA A 37 -0.85 1.21 0.66
N PRO A 38 -0.14 2.11 1.34
CA PRO A 38 0.47 1.81 2.64
C PRO A 38 -0.53 1.36 3.70
N GLU A 39 -1.67 2.06 3.83
CA GLU A 39 -2.73 1.70 4.77
C GLU A 39 -3.38 0.35 4.43
N VAL A 40 -3.45 -0.02 3.15
CA VAL A 40 -3.96 -1.34 2.71
C VAL A 40 -2.95 -2.42 3.07
N LEU A 41 -1.66 -2.19 2.86
CA LEU A 41 -0.60 -3.12 3.25
C LEU A 41 -0.62 -3.41 4.74
N LEU A 42 -0.72 -2.36 5.56
CA LEU A 42 -0.74 -2.48 7.02
C LEU A 42 -2.04 -3.13 7.54
N GLY A 43 -3.02 -3.37 6.66
CA GLY A 43 -4.32 -3.92 7.00
C GLY A 43 -5.21 -2.94 7.76
N CYS A 44 -4.95 -1.64 7.62
CA CYS A 44 -5.77 -0.57 8.17
C CYS A 44 -7.04 -0.35 7.34
N SER A 45 -7.99 0.41 7.90
CA SER A 45 -9.08 0.95 7.09
C SER A 45 -8.56 1.89 6.02
N TRP A 46 -9.19 1.89 4.85
CA TRP A 46 -8.78 2.71 3.72
C TRP A 46 -9.95 3.47 3.08
N PRO A 47 -9.79 4.75 2.71
CA PRO A 47 -10.77 5.51 1.95
C PRO A 47 -10.46 5.44 0.44
N CYS A 48 -11.16 6.23 -0.39
CA CYS A 48 -10.93 6.24 -1.85
C CYS A 48 -9.57 6.82 -2.28
N SER A 49 -8.78 7.40 -1.37
CA SER A 49 -7.41 7.85 -1.66
C SER A 49 -6.52 6.72 -2.19
N VAL A 50 -6.83 5.47 -1.85
CA VAL A 50 -6.10 4.30 -2.37
C VAL A 50 -6.16 4.19 -3.88
N ASP A 51 -7.24 4.64 -4.53
CA ASP A 51 -7.35 4.66 -6.00
C ASP A 51 -6.44 5.74 -6.61
N ILE A 52 -6.26 6.88 -5.91
CA ILE A 52 -5.34 7.93 -6.32
C ILE A 52 -3.90 7.45 -6.20
N TRP A 53 -3.57 6.66 -5.17
CA TRP A 53 -2.29 5.96 -5.08
C TRP A 53 -2.06 5.01 -6.25
N ASN A 54 -3.03 4.16 -6.60
CA ASN A 54 -2.94 3.28 -7.76
C ASN A 54 -2.68 4.07 -9.05
N LEU A 55 -3.42 5.15 -9.26
CA LEU A 55 -3.30 6.01 -10.45
C LEU A 55 -1.95 6.71 -10.50
N GLY A 56 -1.48 7.22 -9.36
CA GLY A 56 -0.15 7.81 -9.23
C GLY A 56 0.92 6.81 -9.62
N LEU A 57 0.92 5.61 -9.04
CA LEU A 57 1.86 4.55 -9.40
C LEU A 57 1.74 4.14 -10.87
N LEU A 58 0.54 4.06 -11.45
CA LEU A 58 0.37 3.73 -12.87
C LEU A 58 1.05 4.76 -13.77
N ASN A 59 0.89 6.05 -13.48
CA ASN A 59 1.52 7.13 -14.26
C ASN A 59 3.02 7.26 -13.99
N LEU A 60 3.49 6.86 -12.80
CA LEU A 60 4.88 6.96 -12.37
C LEU A 60 5.77 5.80 -12.82
N LEU A 61 5.15 4.66 -13.16
CA LEU A 61 5.84 3.39 -13.37
C LEU A 61 5.76 2.84 -14.77
N GLU A 62 5.51 3.70 -15.76
CA GLU A 62 5.53 3.25 -17.15
C GLU A 62 6.87 2.59 -17.54
N ASP A 63 7.98 2.84 -16.83
CA ASP A 63 9.28 2.19 -17.10
C ASP A 63 10.13 1.79 -15.87
N VAL A 64 9.65 1.98 -14.64
CA VAL A 64 10.42 1.64 -13.41
C VAL A 64 9.77 0.49 -12.65
N ASN A 65 10.49 -0.64 -12.56
CA ASN A 65 10.18 -1.71 -11.60
C ASN A 65 10.47 -1.20 -10.17
N LEU A 66 9.60 -0.33 -9.62
CA LEU A 66 9.67 0.13 -8.22
C LEU A 66 9.78 -1.04 -7.24
N PHE A 67 9.27 -2.20 -7.67
CA PHE A 67 8.97 -3.36 -6.86
C PHE A 67 9.69 -4.62 -7.34
N GLU A 68 10.89 -4.47 -7.91
CA GLU A 68 11.83 -5.59 -8.06
C GLU A 68 12.23 -6.08 -6.66
N LYS A 69 11.35 -6.95 -6.13
CA LYS A 69 11.41 -7.75 -4.90
C LYS A 69 12.30 -7.21 -3.77
N PRO A 70 11.67 -6.75 -2.70
CA PRO A 70 12.10 -7.07 -1.36
C PRO A 70 11.04 -7.95 -0.68
N ALA A 71 10.50 -8.93 -1.41
CA ALA A 71 9.84 -10.04 -0.73
C ALA A 71 10.93 -10.73 0.10
N GLY A 72 10.67 -10.97 1.38
CA GLY A 72 11.52 -11.85 2.17
C GLY A 72 11.67 -13.21 1.49
N GLU A 73 12.63 -14.02 1.92
CA GLU A 73 12.78 -15.41 1.41
C GLU A 73 11.48 -16.24 1.55
N ASP A 74 10.54 -15.79 2.40
CA ASP A 74 9.21 -16.34 2.62
C ASP A 74 8.16 -15.91 1.58
N GLY A 75 8.39 -14.85 0.80
CA GLY A 75 7.40 -14.34 -0.16
C GLY A 75 6.21 -13.61 0.47
N GLU A 76 6.22 -13.44 1.80
CA GLU A 76 5.05 -12.98 2.57
C GLU A 76 5.18 -11.52 3.06
N TYR A 77 6.39 -10.95 3.09
CA TYR A 77 6.62 -9.61 3.63
C TYR A 77 6.99 -8.60 2.55
N ASP A 78 6.23 -7.52 2.49
CA ASP A 78 6.40 -6.40 1.57
C ASP A 78 7.20 -5.27 2.25
N ALA A 79 8.50 -5.19 1.95
CA ALA A 79 9.42 -4.27 2.64
C ALA A 79 9.31 -2.79 2.22
N TYR A 80 8.25 -2.38 1.50
CA TYR A 80 8.14 -1.02 0.99
C TYR A 80 7.58 0.01 1.99
N VAL A 81 7.18 -0.41 3.19
CA VAL A 81 6.90 0.54 4.30
C VAL A 81 8.09 1.48 4.53
N ASP A 82 9.31 1.03 4.26
CA ASP A 82 10.54 1.82 4.40
C ASP A 82 10.76 2.86 3.28
N LEU A 83 10.12 2.68 2.10
CA LEU A 83 10.22 3.69 1.03
C LEU A 83 9.68 5.05 1.49
N LEU A 84 8.80 5.05 2.49
CA LEU A 84 8.11 6.22 3.01
C LEU A 84 8.88 6.89 4.16
N GLY A 85 10.03 6.36 4.56
CA GLY A 85 10.83 6.88 5.65
C GLY A 85 10.44 6.35 7.02
N GLU A 86 10.71 7.12 8.08
CA GLU A 86 10.30 6.73 9.43
C GLU A 86 8.76 6.80 9.54
N PRO A 87 8.09 5.72 9.99
CA PRO A 87 6.64 5.68 10.07
C PRO A 87 6.14 6.72 11.09
N PRO A 88 5.14 7.56 10.73
CA PRO A 88 4.48 8.45 11.69
C PRO A 88 3.90 7.67 12.88
N GLU A 89 3.83 8.29 14.06
CA GLU A 89 3.31 7.64 15.27
C GLU A 89 1.83 7.25 15.11
N GLU A 90 1.05 8.12 14.45
CA GLU A 90 -0.35 7.89 14.11
C GLU A 90 -0.54 6.62 13.28
N LEU A 91 0.34 6.37 12.31
CA LEU A 91 0.34 5.17 11.48
C LEU A 91 0.54 3.91 12.33
N VAL A 92 1.51 3.95 13.25
CA VAL A 92 1.81 2.82 14.14
C VAL A 92 0.64 2.54 15.09
N ILE A 93 0.00 3.58 15.63
CA ILE A 93 -1.19 3.45 16.46
C ILE A 93 -2.33 2.81 15.67
N ARG A 94 -2.55 3.28 14.44
CA ARG A 94 -3.61 2.78 13.54
C ARG A 94 -3.36 1.31 13.17
N GLU A 95 -2.14 0.95 12.78
CA GLU A 95 -1.76 -0.44 12.49
C GLU A 95 -2.04 -1.34 13.68
N ARG A 96 -1.63 -0.94 14.89
CA ARG A 96 -1.84 -1.73 16.11
C ARG A 96 -3.32 -1.91 16.43
N TYR A 97 -4.12 -0.87 16.21
CA TYR A 97 -5.57 -0.95 16.37
C TYR A 97 -6.18 -2.00 15.43
N PHE A 98 -5.84 -1.96 14.14
CA PHE A 98 -6.39 -2.89 13.14
C PHE A 98 -5.80 -4.30 13.24
N ARG A 99 -4.54 -4.43 13.65
CA ARG A 99 -3.90 -5.72 13.98
C ARG A 99 -4.63 -6.46 15.10
N ALA A 100 -5.23 -5.75 16.04
CA ALA A 100 -6.06 -6.34 17.09
C ALA A 100 -7.54 -6.49 16.68
N HIS A 101 -7.97 -5.86 15.58
CA HIS A 101 -9.36 -5.80 15.14
C HIS A 101 -9.72 -6.99 14.25
N ARG A 102 -10.43 -7.97 14.83
CA ARG A 102 -10.86 -9.16 14.11
C ARG A 102 -11.96 -8.87 13.09
N LEU A 103 -11.80 -9.41 11.90
CA LEU A 103 -12.83 -9.43 10.86
C LEU A 103 -14.03 -10.25 11.30
N LYS A 104 -15.22 -9.85 10.84
CA LYS A 104 -16.46 -10.62 11.06
C LYS A 104 -16.40 -11.98 10.36
N GLU A 105 -15.78 -12.01 9.20
CA GLU A 105 -15.59 -13.21 8.36
C GLU A 105 -14.09 -13.34 8.05
N PRO A 106 -13.47 -14.51 8.31
CA PRO A 106 -12.06 -14.73 7.98
C PRO A 106 -11.82 -14.67 6.47
N VAL A 107 -10.67 -14.13 6.09
CA VAL A 107 -10.18 -14.15 4.70
C VAL A 107 -9.32 -15.39 4.49
N LYS A 108 -9.35 -15.96 3.28
CA LYS A 108 -8.53 -17.13 2.93
C LYS A 108 -7.49 -16.79 1.89
N ASP A 109 -6.29 -17.34 2.05
CA ASP A 109 -5.30 -17.31 0.97
C ASP A 109 -5.57 -18.40 -0.09
N MET A 110 -4.73 -18.42 -1.12
CA MET A 110 -4.82 -19.40 -2.20
C MET A 110 -4.58 -20.86 -1.75
N HIS A 111 -4.02 -21.06 -0.56
CA HIS A 111 -3.81 -22.37 0.06
C HIS A 111 -4.95 -22.75 1.01
N GLY A 112 -5.95 -21.88 1.18
CA GLY A 112 -7.10 -22.09 2.04
C GLY A 112 -6.84 -21.82 3.53
N LYS A 113 -5.68 -21.25 3.89
CA LYS A 113 -5.40 -20.84 5.27
C LYS A 113 -6.24 -19.60 5.58
N GLU A 114 -6.87 -19.63 6.76
CA GLU A 114 -7.77 -18.56 7.21
C GLU A 114 -7.02 -17.54 8.06
N TYR A 115 -7.35 -16.27 7.86
CA TYR A 115 -6.81 -15.13 8.57
C TYR A 115 -7.96 -14.32 9.16
N VAL A 116 -7.81 -13.93 10.43
CA VAL A 116 -8.85 -13.19 11.16
C VAL A 116 -8.63 -11.69 11.14
N THR A 117 -7.50 -11.23 10.59
CA THR A 117 -7.18 -9.82 10.34
C THR A 117 -6.55 -9.67 8.95
N ILE A 118 -6.72 -8.49 8.34
CA ILE A 118 -6.04 -8.18 7.07
C ILE A 118 -4.53 -8.00 7.30
N ASN A 119 -4.13 -7.50 8.47
CA ASN A 119 -2.73 -7.36 8.84
C ASN A 119 -1.98 -8.72 8.79
N GLU A 120 -2.54 -9.77 9.38
CA GLU A 120 -1.97 -11.13 9.30
C GLU A 120 -2.02 -11.69 7.88
N PHE A 121 -3.11 -11.41 7.13
CA PHE A 121 -3.24 -11.84 5.74
C PHE A 121 -2.12 -11.29 4.84
N TRP A 122 -1.65 -10.08 5.13
CA TRP A 122 -0.54 -9.44 4.43
C TRP A 122 0.84 -9.70 5.05
N GLY A 123 0.97 -10.64 5.99
CA GLY A 123 2.27 -11.01 6.56
C GLY A 123 2.78 -10.09 7.66
N GLY A 124 1.89 -9.33 8.31
CA GLY A 124 2.20 -8.61 9.55
C GLY A 124 2.60 -9.55 10.70
N PRO A 125 3.09 -9.01 11.84
CA PRO A 125 3.11 -7.58 12.19
C PRO A 125 4.19 -6.79 11.46
N PHE A 126 3.87 -5.55 11.09
CA PHE A 126 4.81 -4.66 10.39
C PHE A 126 5.65 -3.81 11.33
N PHE A 127 5.13 -3.50 12.52
CA PHE A 127 5.83 -2.73 13.55
C PHE A 127 6.08 -3.57 14.82
N ALA A 128 7.32 -3.51 15.30
CA ALA A 128 7.75 -4.04 16.58
C ALA A 128 7.23 -3.20 17.76
N ASP A 129 7.46 -3.69 18.98
CA ASP A 129 7.04 -3.01 20.21
C ASP A 129 7.73 -1.66 20.41
N ASP A 130 8.95 -1.49 19.86
CA ASP A 130 9.71 -0.23 19.89
C ASP A 130 9.32 0.75 18.76
N ASN A 131 8.16 0.53 18.13
CA ASN A 131 7.59 1.31 17.01
C ASN A 131 8.42 1.27 15.72
N LYS A 132 9.42 0.39 15.62
CA LYS A 132 10.23 0.25 14.40
C LYS A 132 9.67 -0.84 13.49
N ILE A 133 9.96 -0.71 12.20
CA ILE A 133 9.65 -1.72 11.19
C ILE A 133 10.28 -3.07 11.60
N PHE A 134 9.48 -4.15 11.58
CA PHE A 134 9.86 -5.46 12.13
C PHE A 134 10.95 -6.15 11.29
N ARG A 135 10.82 -6.14 9.95
CA ARG A 135 11.79 -6.78 9.03
C ARG A 135 12.80 -5.79 8.46
N ARG A 136 13.59 -5.18 9.34
CA ARG A 136 14.66 -4.24 8.93
C ARG A 136 15.76 -4.86 8.07
N ASP A 137 15.90 -6.18 8.16
CA ASP A 137 16.84 -7.01 7.41
C ASP A 137 16.52 -7.10 5.91
N LEU A 138 15.25 -6.95 5.54
CA LEU A 138 14.81 -6.95 4.14
C LEU A 138 14.92 -5.57 3.47
N LEU A 139 15.30 -4.55 4.25
CA LEU A 139 15.45 -3.20 3.76
C LEU A 139 16.75 -3.08 2.96
N GLY A 140 16.62 -2.91 1.64
CA GLY A 140 17.73 -2.42 0.84
C GLY A 140 18.10 -1.02 1.31
N ARG A 141 19.36 -0.81 1.74
CA ARG A 141 19.80 0.48 2.29
C ARG A 141 19.43 1.65 1.36
N GLY A 142 18.50 2.51 1.80
CA GLY A 142 18.42 3.90 1.35
C GLY A 142 17.64 4.20 0.07
N LYS A 143 16.69 3.37 -0.36
CA LYS A 143 15.74 3.77 -1.42
C LYS A 143 14.57 4.54 -0.78
N ALA A 144 14.64 5.87 -0.75
CA ALA A 144 13.47 6.70 -0.46
C ALA A 144 12.52 6.72 -1.68
N LEU A 145 11.21 6.82 -1.46
CA LEU A 145 10.19 6.95 -2.51
C LEU A 145 10.53 8.11 -3.47
N ALA A 146 11.02 9.22 -2.93
CA ALA A 146 11.48 10.35 -3.73
C ALA A 146 12.61 9.99 -4.70
N ASN A 147 13.50 9.05 -4.34
CA ASN A 147 14.63 8.63 -5.18
C ASN A 147 14.20 7.65 -6.27
N THR A 148 13.07 6.97 -6.08
CA THR A 148 12.54 5.99 -7.03
C THR A 148 11.63 6.61 -8.07
N ILE A 149 11.09 7.81 -7.81
CA ILE A 149 10.27 8.56 -8.77
C ILE A 149 11.21 9.39 -9.65
N THR A 150 11.48 8.90 -10.85
CA THR A 150 12.30 9.60 -11.86
C THR A 150 11.46 10.38 -12.87
N GLU A 151 10.21 9.98 -13.07
CA GLU A 151 9.33 10.54 -14.11
C GLU A 151 8.70 11.88 -13.74
N LEU A 152 8.42 12.12 -12.45
CA LEU A 152 7.98 13.44 -11.99
C LEU A 152 9.17 14.32 -11.63
N SER A 153 9.02 15.62 -11.87
CA SER A 153 9.98 16.63 -11.46
C SER A 153 9.27 17.90 -11.02
N GLY A 154 9.95 18.71 -10.20
CA GLY A 154 9.39 19.97 -9.69
C GLY A 154 8.12 19.76 -8.87
N GLU A 155 7.15 20.68 -9.05
CA GLU A 155 5.94 20.78 -8.23
C GLU A 155 5.07 19.52 -8.24
N GLU A 156 4.98 18.81 -9.37
CA GLU A 156 4.16 17.59 -9.47
C GLU A 156 4.73 16.46 -8.60
N LYS A 157 6.06 16.38 -8.51
CA LYS A 157 6.73 15.41 -7.63
C LYS A 157 6.49 15.74 -6.17
N ASP A 158 6.60 17.02 -5.81
CA ASP A 158 6.40 17.47 -4.43
C ASP A 158 4.94 17.21 -3.99
N LEU A 159 3.96 17.53 -4.84
CA LEU A 159 2.54 17.24 -4.58
C LEU A 159 2.25 15.74 -4.41
N PHE A 160 2.88 14.89 -5.22
CA PHE A 160 2.71 13.44 -5.07
C PHE A 160 3.35 12.92 -3.77
N LEU A 161 4.52 13.42 -3.40
CA LEU A 161 5.20 13.03 -2.17
C LEU A 161 4.44 13.51 -0.93
N ASP A 162 3.87 14.72 -0.96
CA ASP A 162 2.99 15.24 0.09
C ASP A 162 1.74 14.37 0.22
N PHE A 163 1.08 14.05 -0.90
CA PHE A 163 -0.05 13.13 -0.92
C PHE A 163 0.30 11.75 -0.34
N ALA A 164 1.43 11.17 -0.75
CA ALA A 164 1.92 9.89 -0.25
C ALA A 164 2.20 9.92 1.25
N SER A 165 2.70 11.05 1.76
CA SER A 165 2.93 11.27 3.19
C SER A 165 1.60 11.39 3.95
N ASP A 166 0.61 12.09 3.40
CA ASP A 166 -0.70 12.28 4.01
C ASP A 166 -1.50 10.97 4.12
N MET A 167 -1.26 9.99 3.24
CA MET A 167 -1.87 8.65 3.37
C MET A 167 -1.43 7.90 4.64
N LEU A 168 -0.36 8.35 5.29
CA LEU A 168 0.20 7.76 6.50
C LEU A 168 -0.25 8.46 7.79
N GLY A 169 -0.93 9.61 7.68
CA GLY A 169 -1.43 10.43 8.79
C GLY A 169 -2.89 10.20 9.15
#